data_AF-A0A380NX31-F1
#
_entry.id   AF-A0A380NX31-F1
#
_cell.length_a   1.000
_cell.length_b   1.000
_cell.length_c   1.000
_cell.angle_alpha   90.00
_cell.angle_beta   90.00
_cell.angle_gamma   90.00
#
_symmetry.space_group_name_H-M   'P 1'
#
loop_
_entity.id
_entity.type
_entity.pdbx_description
1 polymer ?
#
loop_
_entity_poly.entity_id
_entity_poly.type
_entity_poly.pdbx_seq_one_letter_code
_entity_poly.pdbx_strand_id
1 'polypeptide(L)'
;MTATELTKFEAGLKSRIQQLNLPSPSDEAAALKIMRGLFDSKQAYYGDVEQATTLLIQAINANHQGVVSGEQVPAARHGRVSTRVLGIALDVVIAASVGGGVGAAAALVRRKGKAAAKRFVQQRVSRKLKAMGLGRAAGYANLATDFALAYSSPGSVLARVIDSRDRQRNNGWIELW
;
A
#
# COMPACT_ATOMS: atom_id res chain seq x y z
N MET A 1 -8.93 4.03 -17.28
CA MET A 1 -7.80 3.12 -17.54
C MET A 1 -8.10 2.36 -18.80
N THR A 2 -7.14 2.26 -19.71
CA THR A 2 -7.24 1.36 -20.87
C THR A 2 -7.16 -0.11 -20.40
N ALA A 3 -7.57 -1.06 -21.24
CA ALA A 3 -7.47 -2.49 -20.91
C ALA A 3 -6.03 -2.90 -20.55
N THR A 4 -5.03 -2.39 -21.29
CA THR A 4 -3.61 -2.63 -21.03
C THR A 4 -3.14 -2.06 -19.68
N GLU A 5 -3.62 -0.88 -19.29
CA GLU A 5 -3.31 -0.30 -17.98
C GLU A 5 -3.94 -1.10 -16.84
N LEU A 6 -5.16 -1.62 -17.04
CA LEU A 6 -5.84 -2.45 -16.07
C LEU A 6 -5.09 -3.77 -15.85
N THR A 7 -4.65 -4.43 -16.93
CA THR A 7 -3.86 -5.67 -16.82
C THR A 7 -2.53 -5.44 -16.11
N LYS A 8 -1.82 -4.35 -16.42
CA LYS A 8 -0.57 -3.98 -15.73
C LYS A 8 -0.80 -3.68 -14.25
N PHE A 9 -1.91 -3.02 -13.93
CA PHE A 9 -2.33 -2.74 -12.56
C PHE A 9 -2.60 -4.02 -11.77
N GLU A 10 -3.39 -4.95 -12.33
CA GLU A 10 -3.71 -6.22 -11.68
C GLU A 10 -2.47 -7.11 -11.50
N ALA A 11 -1.60 -7.19 -12.51
CA ALA A 11 -0.33 -7.90 -12.41
C ALA A 11 0.60 -7.30 -11.34
N GLY A 12 0.65 -5.96 -11.26
CA GLY A 12 1.39 -5.24 -10.23
C GLY A 12 0.87 -5.54 -8.83
N LEU A 13 -0.45 -5.46 -8.63
CA LEU A 13 -1.10 -5.81 -7.37
C LEU A 13 -0.81 -7.25 -6.94
N LYS A 14 -1.00 -8.21 -7.84
CA LYS A 14 -0.76 -9.63 -7.58
C LYS A 14 0.68 -9.89 -7.14
N SER A 15 1.64 -9.32 -7.88
CA SER A 15 3.07 -9.46 -7.55
C SER A 15 3.40 -8.90 -6.15
N ARG A 16 2.78 -7.78 -5.74
CA ARG A 16 3.00 -7.21 -4.40
C ARG A 16 2.39 -8.06 -3.30
N ILE A 17 1.21 -8.62 -3.53
CA ILE A 17 0.53 -9.47 -2.54
C ILE A 17 1.31 -10.77 -2.33
N GLN A 18 1.82 -11.37 -3.40
CA GLN A 18 2.67 -12.56 -3.31
C GLN A 18 3.95 -12.29 -2.50
N GLN A 19 4.52 -11.08 -2.60
CA GLN A 19 5.68 -10.67 -1.79
C GLN A 19 5.37 -10.53 -0.29
N LEU A 20 4.10 -10.54 0.12
CA LEU A 20 3.72 -10.49 1.54
C LEU A 20 3.86 -11.85 2.23
N ASN A 21 4.00 -12.94 1.47
CA ASN A 21 4.02 -14.32 1.97
C ASN A 21 2.85 -14.57 2.94
N LEU A 22 1.63 -14.31 2.48
CA LEU A 22 0.44 -14.54 3.30
C LEU A 22 0.30 -16.04 3.63
N PRO A 23 -0.33 -16.40 4.76
CA PRO A 23 -0.31 -17.78 5.26
C PRO A 23 -0.98 -18.80 4.34
N SER A 24 -1.89 -18.37 3.48
CA SER A 24 -2.60 -19.26 2.57
C SER A 24 -2.92 -18.61 1.21
N PRO A 25 -3.10 -19.41 0.15
CA PRO A 25 -3.57 -18.91 -1.15
C PRO A 25 -4.95 -18.23 -1.09
N SER A 26 -5.81 -18.62 -0.16
CA SER A 26 -7.11 -17.96 0.06
C SER A 26 -6.95 -16.56 0.65
N ASP A 27 -5.94 -16.33 1.49
CA ASP A 27 -5.61 -14.98 1.98
C ASP A 27 -5.06 -14.10 0.87
N GLU A 28 -4.22 -14.64 -0.01
CA GLU A 28 -3.74 -13.91 -1.18
C GLU A 28 -4.88 -13.51 -2.12
N ALA A 29 -5.83 -14.41 -2.35
CA ALA A 29 -7.01 -14.12 -3.16
C ALA A 29 -7.90 -13.04 -2.51
N ALA A 30 -8.09 -13.11 -1.19
CA ALA A 30 -8.83 -12.09 -0.44
C ALA A 30 -8.13 -10.73 -0.50
N ALA A 31 -6.81 -10.69 -0.24
CA ALA A 31 -6.00 -9.49 -0.36
C ALA A 31 -6.08 -8.90 -1.77
N LEU A 32 -6.04 -9.72 -2.82
CA LEU A 32 -6.12 -9.23 -4.20
C LEU A 32 -7.48 -8.59 -4.48
N LYS A 33 -8.58 -9.23 -4.06
CA LYS A 33 -9.93 -8.70 -4.23
C LYS A 33 -10.11 -7.37 -3.50
N ILE A 34 -9.66 -7.30 -2.25
CA ILE A 34 -9.80 -6.11 -1.40
C ILE A 34 -8.92 -4.98 -1.91
N MET A 35 -7.64 -5.25 -2.19
CA MET A 35 -6.74 -4.22 -2.71
C MET A 35 -7.16 -3.72 -4.09
N ARG A 36 -7.73 -4.57 -4.96
CA ARG A 36 -8.35 -4.11 -6.21
C ARG A 36 -9.52 -3.17 -5.93
N GLY A 37 -10.39 -3.53 -4.99
CA GLY A 37 -11.57 -2.74 -4.67
C GLY A 37 -11.25 -1.36 -4.07
N LEU A 38 -10.13 -1.23 -3.37
CA LEU A 38 -9.63 0.06 -2.87
C LEU A 38 -9.43 1.11 -3.99
N PHE A 39 -9.24 0.66 -5.23
CA PHE A 39 -9.05 1.52 -6.41
C PHE A 39 -10.23 1.50 -7.39
N ASP A 40 -11.31 0.78 -7.09
CA ASP A 40 -12.51 0.70 -7.91
C ASP A 40 -13.61 1.59 -7.31
N SER A 41 -14.00 2.66 -8.02
CA SER A 41 -15.02 3.61 -7.55
C SER A 41 -16.41 3.00 -7.37
N LYS A 42 -16.64 1.77 -7.84
CA LYS A 42 -17.89 1.03 -7.61
C LYS A 42 -17.95 0.34 -6.25
N GLN A 43 -16.82 0.23 -5.55
CA GLN A 43 -16.76 -0.40 -4.25
C GLN A 43 -17.08 0.59 -3.13
N ALA A 44 -17.79 0.13 -2.11
CA ALA A 44 -18.18 0.95 -0.97
C ALA A 44 -16.98 1.54 -0.20
N TYR A 45 -15.83 0.87 -0.23
CA TYR A 45 -14.58 1.25 0.43
C TYR A 45 -13.56 1.87 -0.55
N TYR A 46 -14.01 2.44 -1.66
CA TYR A 46 -13.13 3.11 -2.62
C TYR A 46 -12.30 4.21 -1.94
N GLY A 47 -10.98 4.08 -2.01
CA GLY A 47 -10.06 5.01 -1.35
C GLY A 47 -10.02 4.93 0.18
N ASP A 48 -10.81 4.05 0.81
CA ASP A 48 -10.83 3.84 2.25
C ASP A 48 -9.89 2.70 2.64
N VAL A 49 -8.67 3.08 3.04
CA VAL A 49 -7.62 2.14 3.47
C VAL A 49 -7.88 1.52 4.84
N GLU A 50 -8.68 2.17 5.69
CA GLU A 50 -9.05 1.68 7.01
C GLU A 50 -10.11 0.58 6.89
N GLN A 51 -11.13 0.81 6.05
CA GLN A 51 -12.12 -0.21 5.74
C GLN A 51 -11.50 -1.38 4.96
N ALA A 52 -10.61 -1.13 3.99
CA ALA A 52 -9.87 -2.19 3.31
C ALA A 52 -9.01 -3.04 4.28
N THR A 53 -8.38 -2.39 5.27
CA THR A 53 -7.64 -3.10 6.33
C THR A 53 -8.57 -4.00 7.13
N THR A 54 -9.73 -3.48 7.54
CA THR A 54 -10.74 -4.24 8.31
C THR A 54 -11.25 -5.45 7.54
N LEU A 55 -11.58 -5.28 6.26
CA LEU A 55 -12.05 -6.37 5.39
C LEU A 55 -10.99 -7.46 5.23
N LEU A 56 -9.71 -7.09 5.13
CA LEU A 56 -8.63 -8.06 4.98
C LEU A 56 -8.45 -8.91 6.24
N ILE A 57 -8.49 -8.27 7.41
CA ILE A 57 -8.45 -8.96 8.70
C ILE A 57 -9.61 -9.94 8.83
N GLN A 58 -10.83 -9.50 8.50
CA GLN A 58 -12.03 -10.34 8.54
C GLN A 58 -11.90 -11.56 7.60
N ALA A 59 -11.39 -11.35 6.39
CA ALA A 59 -11.19 -12.44 5.42
C ALA A 59 -10.15 -13.46 5.91
N ILE A 60 -9.01 -13.00 6.45
CA ILE A 60 -7.98 -13.89 7.03
C ILE A 60 -8.57 -14.66 8.22
N ASN A 61 -9.25 -13.99 9.15
CA ASN A 61 -9.89 -14.65 10.30
C ASN A 61 -10.87 -15.74 9.86
N ALA A 62 -11.68 -15.46 8.83
CA ALA A 62 -12.65 -16.42 8.28
C ALA A 62 -11.94 -17.61 7.62
N ASN A 63 -10.84 -17.38 6.90
CA ASN A 63 -10.06 -18.42 6.22
C ASN A 63 -9.37 -19.38 7.20
N HIS A 64 -9.00 -18.88 8.40
CA HIS A 64 -8.20 -19.64 9.38
C HIS A 64 -9.00 -20.12 10.59
N GLN A 65 -10.31 -19.89 10.66
CA GLN A 65 -11.18 -20.29 11.77
C GLN A 65 -10.63 -19.92 13.18
N GLY A 66 -9.80 -18.87 13.27
CA GLY A 66 -9.15 -18.45 14.51
C GLY A 66 -7.87 -19.23 14.91
N VAL A 67 -7.39 -20.18 14.10
CA VAL A 67 -6.15 -20.95 14.35
C VAL A 67 -4.90 -20.13 14.06
N VAL A 68 -4.96 -19.31 13.01
CA VAL A 68 -4.08 -18.17 12.82
C VAL A 68 -4.96 -16.98 13.10
N SER A 69 -4.81 -16.35 14.26
CA SER A 69 -5.54 -15.12 14.46
C SER A 69 -5.05 -14.13 13.40
N GLY A 70 -5.93 -13.29 12.91
CA GLY A 70 -5.55 -12.05 12.25
C GLY A 70 -4.74 -11.13 13.17
N GLU A 71 -4.14 -11.65 14.26
CA GLU A 71 -3.15 -11.05 15.15
C GLU A 71 -1.76 -11.72 14.99
N GLN A 72 -1.59 -12.72 14.11
CA GLN A 72 -0.27 -13.18 13.66
C GLN A 72 0.05 -12.74 12.23
N VAL A 73 -0.96 -12.29 11.47
CA VAL A 73 -0.82 -11.90 10.06
C VAL A 73 -0.89 -10.37 9.89
N PRO A 74 -1.72 -9.68 10.68
CA PRO A 74 -1.46 -8.30 11.15
C PRO A 74 -1.61 -8.18 12.69
N ALA A 75 -0.52 -8.10 13.45
CA ALA A 75 -0.58 -8.33 14.90
C ALA A 75 -1.48 -7.40 15.70
N ALA A 76 -2.49 -7.97 16.39
CA ALA A 76 -3.45 -7.40 17.36
C ALA A 76 -3.99 -6.01 16.99
N ARG A 77 -5.31 -5.90 16.88
CA ARG A 77 -6.02 -4.68 16.46
C ARG A 77 -5.69 -3.48 17.39
N HIS A 78 -4.58 -2.80 17.13
CA HIS A 78 -4.08 -1.67 17.92
C HIS A 78 -4.09 -0.37 17.12
N GLY A 79 -4.16 -0.42 15.79
CA GLY A 79 -4.24 0.77 14.94
C GLY A 79 -5.29 0.76 13.83
N ARG A 80 -5.41 1.91 13.13
CA ARG A 80 -6.48 2.16 12.14
C ARG A 80 -6.20 1.53 10.77
N VAL A 81 -4.96 1.63 10.29
CA VAL A 81 -4.58 1.14 8.95
C VAL A 81 -3.38 0.22 9.07
N SER A 82 -3.40 -0.92 8.40
CA SER A 82 -2.23 -1.80 8.38
C SER A 82 -1.11 -1.17 7.54
N THR A 83 0.12 -1.15 8.08
CA THR A 83 1.31 -0.69 7.35
C THR A 83 1.50 -1.46 6.03
N ARG A 84 1.11 -2.74 5.99
CA ARG A 84 1.15 -3.58 4.77
C ARG A 84 0.13 -3.13 3.73
N VAL A 85 -1.13 -2.93 4.13
CA VAL A 85 -2.20 -2.44 3.24
C VAL A 85 -1.82 -1.08 2.65
N LEU A 86 -1.35 -0.16 3.49
CA LEU A 86 -0.89 1.15 3.02
C LEU A 86 0.32 1.03 2.08
N GLY A 87 1.28 0.17 2.40
CA GLY A 87 2.47 -0.06 1.58
C GLY A 87 2.14 -0.52 0.16
N ILE A 88 1.26 -1.51 0.03
CA ILE A 88 0.79 -2.01 -1.27
C ILE A 88 0.03 -0.91 -2.01
N ALA A 89 -0.87 -0.19 -1.32
CA ALA A 89 -1.62 0.88 -1.93
C ALA A 89 -0.70 1.97 -2.51
N LEU A 90 0.35 2.36 -1.77
CA LEU A 90 1.33 3.32 -2.23
C LEU A 90 2.20 2.79 -3.37
N ASP A 91 2.59 1.52 -3.34
CA ASP A 91 3.34 0.89 -4.44
C ASP A 91 2.55 0.92 -5.74
N VAL A 92 1.26 0.62 -5.66
CA VAL A 92 0.33 0.64 -6.80
C VAL A 92 0.15 2.06 -7.31
N VAL A 93 0.02 3.05 -6.43
CA VAL A 93 -0.08 4.46 -6.81
C VAL A 93 1.18 4.93 -7.53
N ILE A 94 2.35 4.54 -7.02
CA ILE A 94 3.63 4.86 -7.63
C ILE A 94 3.71 4.21 -9.01
N ALA A 95 3.49 2.90 -9.09
CA ALA A 95 3.47 2.10 -10.31
C ALA A 95 2.52 2.67 -11.39
N ALA A 96 1.29 2.99 -11.02
CA ALA A 96 0.30 3.62 -11.90
C ALA A 96 0.76 5.00 -12.39
N SER A 97 1.38 5.80 -11.51
CA SER A 97 1.86 7.14 -11.86
C SER A 97 3.01 7.12 -12.87
N VAL A 98 3.78 6.03 -12.93
CA VAL A 98 4.93 5.89 -13.83
C VAL A 98 4.64 5.05 -15.07
N GLY A 99 3.50 4.37 -15.12
CA GLY A 99 3.02 3.58 -16.26
C GLY A 99 3.54 2.13 -16.30
N GLY A 100 3.94 1.55 -15.16
CA GLY A 100 4.55 0.21 -15.13
C GLY A 100 4.46 -0.49 -13.78
N GLY A 101 4.82 -1.78 -13.75
CA GLY A 101 4.77 -2.65 -12.56
C GLY A 101 5.98 -2.54 -11.62
N VAL A 102 6.40 -3.66 -11.03
CA VAL A 102 7.55 -3.73 -10.12
C VAL A 102 8.80 -3.11 -10.75
N GLY A 103 9.52 -2.26 -10.01
CA GLY A 103 10.73 -1.56 -10.50
C GLY A 103 10.47 -0.25 -11.25
N ALA A 104 9.21 0.16 -11.42
CA ALA A 104 8.90 1.33 -12.22
C ALA A 104 9.34 2.68 -11.60
N ALA A 105 9.61 2.71 -10.28
CA ALA A 105 10.29 3.83 -9.63
C ALA A 105 11.72 4.04 -10.16
N ALA A 106 12.50 2.96 -10.30
CA ALA A 106 13.84 3.03 -10.88
C ALA A 106 13.80 3.44 -12.36
N ALA A 107 12.80 2.97 -13.12
CA ALA A 107 12.59 3.39 -14.50
C ALA A 107 12.25 4.89 -14.60
N LEU A 108 11.46 5.43 -13.67
CA LEU A 108 11.16 6.86 -13.61
C LEU A 108 12.43 7.68 -13.34
N VAL A 109 13.27 7.25 -12.40
CA VAL A 109 14.54 7.91 -12.09
C VAL A 109 15.47 7.92 -13.32
N ARG A 110 15.57 6.79 -14.05
CA ARG A 110 16.34 6.72 -15.30
C ARG A 110 15.82 7.67 -16.38
N ARG A 111 14.50 7.80 -16.53
CA ARG A 111 13.87 8.62 -17.58
C ARG A 111 13.87 10.13 -17.28
N LYS A 112 13.64 10.52 -16.03
CA LYS A 112 13.41 11.94 -15.65
C LYS A 112 14.50 12.53 -14.77
N GLY A 113 15.44 11.72 -14.29
CA GLY A 113 16.38 12.11 -13.25
C GLY A 113 15.77 12.06 -11.85
N LYS A 114 16.62 11.88 -10.84
CA LYS A 114 16.23 11.66 -9.43
C LYS A 114 15.35 12.79 -8.88
N ALA A 115 15.71 14.04 -9.10
CA ALA A 115 14.99 15.19 -8.54
C ALA A 115 13.56 15.33 -9.11
N ALA A 116 13.38 15.15 -10.41
CA ALA A 116 12.06 15.20 -11.03
C ALA A 116 11.20 13.99 -10.67
N ALA A 117 11.82 12.80 -10.61
CA ALA A 117 11.15 11.57 -10.15
C ALA A 117 10.64 11.71 -8.71
N LYS A 118 11.48 12.23 -7.80
CA LYS A 118 11.11 12.54 -6.42
C LYS A 118 9.89 13.46 -6.36
N ARG A 119 9.96 14.64 -6.98
CA ARG A 119 8.86 15.63 -6.95
C ARG A 119 7.56 15.04 -7.47
N PHE A 120 7.64 14.28 -8.56
CA PHE A 120 6.48 13.62 -9.15
C PHE A 120 5.86 12.59 -8.20
N VAL A 121 6.67 11.72 -7.60
CA VAL A 121 6.17 10.70 -6.66
C VAL A 121 5.64 11.34 -5.37
N GLN A 122 6.34 12.34 -4.81
CA GLN A 122 5.88 13.10 -3.64
C GLN A 122 4.50 13.68 -3.86
N GLN A 123 4.26 14.33 -5.01
CA GLN A 123 2.96 14.92 -5.33
C GLN A 123 1.86 13.85 -5.43
N ARG A 124 2.13 12.73 -6.09
CA ARG A 124 1.15 11.65 -6.29
C ARG A 124 0.82 10.94 -4.98
N VAL A 125 1.84 10.56 -4.22
CA VAL A 125 1.70 9.95 -2.90
C VAL A 125 0.99 10.90 -1.94
N SER A 126 1.41 12.17 -1.86
CA SER A 126 0.75 13.16 -0.99
C SER A 126 -0.73 13.35 -1.32
N ARG A 127 -1.06 13.48 -2.61
CA ARG A 127 -2.47 13.61 -3.05
C ARG A 127 -3.27 12.38 -2.66
N LYS A 128 -2.71 11.18 -2.87
CA LYS A 128 -3.44 9.95 -2.57
C LYS A 128 -3.59 9.71 -1.07
N LEU A 129 -2.56 9.97 -0.27
CA LEU A 129 -2.64 9.91 1.19
C LEU A 129 -3.72 10.85 1.73
N LYS A 130 -3.79 12.09 1.22
CA LYS A 130 -4.87 13.03 1.57
C LYS A 130 -6.25 12.50 1.18
N ALA A 131 -6.39 11.94 -0.01
CA ALA A 131 -7.64 11.34 -0.47
C ALA A 131 -8.06 10.11 0.35
N MET A 132 -7.10 9.41 0.95
CA MET A 132 -7.30 8.27 1.86
C MET A 132 -7.52 8.69 3.33
N GLY A 133 -7.68 9.98 3.63
CA GLY A 133 -7.80 10.49 5.01
C GLY A 133 -6.49 10.56 5.80
N LEU A 134 -5.36 10.15 5.21
CA LEU A 134 -4.03 10.12 5.83
C LEU A 134 -3.24 11.41 5.58
N GLY A 135 -3.91 12.57 5.62
CA GLY A 135 -3.33 13.84 5.21
C GLY A 135 -2.04 14.24 5.92
N ARG A 136 -1.92 14.01 7.24
CA ARG A 136 -0.67 14.33 7.96
C ARG A 136 0.45 13.33 7.68
N ALA A 137 0.14 12.09 7.28
CA ALA A 137 1.15 11.10 6.86
C ALA A 137 1.90 11.51 5.58
N ALA A 138 1.30 12.38 4.76
CA ALA A 138 1.93 12.91 3.55
C ALA A 138 3.25 13.64 3.84
N GLY A 139 3.35 14.34 4.98
CA GLY A 139 4.58 15.00 5.40
C GLY A 139 5.74 14.01 5.58
N TYR A 140 5.49 12.92 6.31
CA TYR A 140 6.49 11.88 6.56
C TYR A 140 6.89 11.13 5.29
N ALA A 141 5.92 10.82 4.42
CA ALA A 141 6.20 10.18 3.13
C ALA A 141 7.12 11.04 2.25
N ASN A 142 6.91 12.37 2.24
CA ASN A 142 7.72 13.27 1.42
C ASN A 142 9.19 13.28 1.86
N LEU A 143 9.46 13.22 3.16
CA LEU A 143 10.84 13.19 3.69
C LEU A 143 11.61 11.95 3.26
N ALA A 144 10.94 10.80 3.13
CA ALA A 144 11.58 9.54 2.79
C ALA A 144 11.51 9.17 1.30
N THR A 145 10.90 10.00 0.44
CA THR A 145 10.70 9.63 -0.97
C THR A 145 12.02 9.38 -1.71
N ASP A 146 13.06 10.17 -1.45
CA ASP A 146 14.38 9.96 -2.09
C ASP A 146 14.99 8.60 -1.75
N PHE A 147 14.85 8.20 -0.49
CA PHE A 147 15.31 6.91 -0.01
C PHE A 147 14.45 5.78 -0.57
N ALA A 148 13.12 5.92 -0.52
CA ALA A 148 12.17 4.93 -1.00
C ALA A 148 12.35 4.60 -2.49
N LEU A 149 12.65 5.60 -3.34
CA LEU A 149 12.84 5.40 -4.78
C LEU A 149 14.03 4.49 -5.14
N ALA A 150 14.95 4.24 -4.22
CA ALA A 150 16.04 3.28 -4.40
C ALA A 150 15.60 1.81 -4.23
N TYR A 151 14.40 1.57 -3.70
CA TYR A 151 13.91 0.23 -3.38
C TYR A 151 12.98 -0.31 -4.46
N SER A 152 12.88 -1.64 -4.52
CA SER A 152 11.93 -2.34 -5.36
C SER A 152 10.47 -2.14 -4.94
N SER A 153 10.21 -1.78 -3.67
CA SER A 153 8.89 -1.52 -3.07
C SER A 153 8.90 -0.17 -2.33
N PRO A 154 8.95 0.95 -3.07
CA PRO A 154 9.02 2.30 -2.48
C PRO A 154 7.82 2.59 -1.57
N GLY A 155 6.61 2.14 -1.93
CA GLY A 155 5.40 2.34 -1.15
C GLY A 155 5.46 1.69 0.23
N SER A 156 5.98 0.46 0.33
CA SER A 156 6.17 -0.22 1.61
C SER A 156 7.27 0.44 2.46
N VAL A 157 8.30 1.01 1.85
CA VAL A 157 9.28 1.83 2.58
C VAL A 157 8.61 3.08 3.15
N LEU A 158 7.80 3.78 2.35
CA LEU A 158 7.07 4.96 2.81
C LEU A 158 6.09 4.64 3.94
N ALA A 159 5.35 3.53 3.85
CA ALA A 159 4.44 3.11 4.90
C ALA A 159 5.17 2.81 6.22
N ARG A 160 6.30 2.09 6.18
CA ARG A 160 7.14 1.85 7.37
C ARG A 160 7.69 3.14 7.97
N VAL A 161 8.05 4.10 7.13
CA VAL A 161 8.50 5.42 7.61
C VAL A 161 7.36 6.19 8.29
N ILE A 162 6.14 6.07 7.79
CA ILE A 162 4.97 6.68 8.44
C ILE A 162 4.74 6.04 9.81
N ASP A 163 4.71 4.70 9.88
CA ASP A 163 4.58 3.88 11.10
C ASP A 163 5.64 4.27 12.15
N SER A 164 6.92 4.37 11.76
CA SER A 164 8.01 4.80 12.66
C SER A 164 7.86 6.20 13.28
N ARG A 165 6.94 7.02 12.78
CA ARG A 165 6.72 8.42 13.19
C ARG A 165 5.32 8.70 13.72
N ASP A 166 4.50 7.67 13.85
CA ASP A 166 3.17 7.82 14.41
C ASP A 166 3.18 7.68 15.95
N ARG A 167 1.99 7.59 16.57
CA ARG A 167 1.85 7.54 18.02
C ARG A 167 2.46 6.27 18.62
N GLN A 168 2.32 5.13 17.94
CA GLN A 168 2.80 3.82 18.40
C GLN A 168 3.79 3.26 17.38
N ARG A 169 5.04 3.70 17.52
CA ARG A 169 6.06 3.50 16.50
C ARG A 169 6.38 2.02 16.27
N ASN A 170 6.48 1.64 15.00
CA ASN A 170 6.98 0.36 14.50
C ASN A 170 6.16 -0.85 14.97
N ASN A 171 4.85 -0.69 15.17
CA ASN A 171 3.98 -1.78 15.57
C ASN A 171 3.29 -2.47 14.38
N GLY A 172 3.55 -2.02 13.15
CA GLY A 172 2.95 -2.57 11.94
C GLY A 172 1.58 -1.98 11.60
N TRP A 173 1.18 -0.93 12.31
CA TRP A 173 -0.05 -0.19 12.10
C TRP A 173 0.24 1.29 11.97
N ILE A 174 -0.67 1.98 11.29
CA ILE A 174 -0.72 3.43 11.26
C ILE A 174 -1.76 3.85 12.29
N GLU A 175 -1.25 4.35 13.40
CA GLU A 175 -2.01 4.98 14.46
C GLU A 175 -1.92 6.48 14.30
N LEU A 176 -2.87 7.03 13.55
CA LEU A 176 -3.00 8.47 13.43
C LEU A 176 -3.09 9.07 14.84
N TRP A 177 -2.15 9.97 15.09
CA TRP A 177 -1.89 10.76 16.31
C TRP A 177 -3.09 10.93 17.26
#